data_AF-A0A6A6DRP2-F1
#
_entry.id   AF-A0A6A6DRP2-F1
#
_cell.length_a   1.000
_cell.length_b   1.000
_cell.length_c   1.000
_cell.angle_alpha   90.00
_cell.angle_beta   90.00
_cell.angle_gamma   90.00
#
_symmetry.space_group_name_H-M   'P 1'
#
loop_
_entity.id
_entity.type
_entity.pdbx_description
1 polymer ?
#
loop_
_entity_poly.entity_id
_entity_poly.type
_entity_poly.pdbx_seq_one_letter_code
_entity_poly.pdbx_strand_id
1 'polypeptide(L)'
;LQWGELYYDVSNNKTVLQFAWKDAQVVLFASTVARPEDTVERERKRPAKTSTNAKYTRLVFGDLAVKVLSIPVFIDLYNHFMNGVDRFDQSTSY
;
A
#
# COMPACT_ATOMS: atom_id res chain seq x y z
N LEU A 1 -2.92 -9.02 12.17
CA LEU A 1 -3.20 -7.71 11.55
C LEU A 1 -4.46 -7.80 10.71
N GLN A 2 -5.47 -7.01 11.06
CA GLN A 2 -6.65 -6.75 10.25
C GLN A 2 -6.27 -5.89 9.04
N TRP A 3 -7.07 -5.97 7.97
CA TRP A 3 -6.82 -5.16 6.78
C TRP A 3 -6.92 -3.67 7.11
N GLY A 4 -6.00 -2.87 6.59
CA GLY A 4 -5.93 -1.43 6.81
C GLY A 4 -5.11 -1.01 8.03
N GLU A 5 -4.79 -1.94 8.95
CA GLU A 5 -3.96 -1.61 10.12
C GLU A 5 -2.56 -1.14 9.70
N LEU A 6 -2.13 -0.03 10.31
CA LEU A 6 -0.82 0.58 10.13
C LEU A 6 -0.09 0.61 11.48
N TYR A 7 1.12 0.05 11.50
CA TYR A 7 2.08 0.20 12.58
C TYR A 7 3.25 1.03 12.08
N TYR A 8 3.81 1.85 12.95
CA TYR A 8 5.01 2.60 12.62
C TYR A 8 5.87 2.80 13.86
N ASP A 9 7.17 2.93 13.62
CA ASP A 9 8.14 3.30 14.63
C ASP A 9 9.26 4.13 14.00
N VAL A 10 9.88 4.99 14.79
CA VAL A 10 11.01 5.78 14.34
C VAL A 10 12.30 5.02 14.65
N SER A 11 13.24 5.00 13.71
CA SER A 11 14.55 4.41 13.91
C SER A 11 15.22 4.95 15.17
N ASN A 12 16.16 4.18 15.75
CA ASN A 12 16.90 4.58 16.95
C ASN A 12 17.53 5.98 16.84
N ASN A 13 17.94 6.38 15.63
CA ASN A 13 18.54 7.68 15.35
C ASN A 13 17.52 8.80 15.10
N LYS A 14 16.23 8.51 15.18
CA LYS A 14 15.08 9.42 14.97
C LYS A 14 15.02 10.07 13.58
N THR A 15 15.65 9.47 12.59
CA THR A 15 15.76 10.03 11.22
C THR A 15 14.90 9.33 10.19
N VAL A 16 14.54 8.07 10.43
CA VAL A 16 13.82 7.24 9.47
C VAL A 16 12.59 6.67 10.15
N LEU A 17 11.43 6.90 9.55
CA LEU A 17 10.18 6.32 9.96
C LEU A 17 9.99 4.99 9.23
N GLN A 18 9.73 3.93 9.98
CA GLN A 18 9.51 2.58 9.50
C GLN A 18 8.05 2.22 9.69
N PHE A 19 7.45 1.56 8.71
CA PHE A 19 6.02 1.27 8.67
C PHE A 19 5.78 -0.19 8.33
N ALA A 20 4.72 -0.76 8.91
CA ALA A 20 4.13 -2.02 8.51
C ALA A 20 2.63 -1.80 8.26
N TRP A 21 2.20 -1.95 7.01
CA TRP A 21 0.79 -1.78 6.63
C TRP A 21 0.19 -3.10 6.14
N LYS A 22 -1.01 -3.45 6.62
CA LYS A 22 -1.69 -4.68 6.23
C LYS A 22 -2.65 -4.45 5.06
N ASP A 23 -2.23 -4.84 3.85
CA ASP A 23 -3.11 -5.02 2.69
C ASP A 23 -3.51 -6.50 2.53
N ALA A 24 -3.40 -7.08 1.32
CA ALA A 24 -3.43 -8.55 1.16
C ALA A 24 -2.28 -9.21 1.94
N GLN A 25 -1.11 -8.59 1.93
CA GLN A 25 0.06 -8.94 2.74
C GLN A 25 0.46 -7.77 3.62
N VAL A 26 1.32 -8.05 4.60
CA VAL A 26 2.00 -6.98 5.32
C VAL A 26 3.07 -6.41 4.39
N VAL A 27 3.01 -5.11 4.13
CA VAL A 27 4.00 -4.40 3.32
C VAL A 27 4.80 -3.50 4.25
N LEU A 28 6.12 -3.60 4.15
CA LEU A 28 7.06 -2.82 4.95
C LEU A 28 7.58 -1.63 4.14
N PHE A 29 7.62 -0.46 4.77
CA PHE A 29 8.15 0.77 4.15
C PHE A 29 9.07 1.50 5.12
N ALA A 30 9.97 2.29 4.55
CA ALA A 30 10.78 3.25 5.29
C ALA A 30 10.79 4.59 4.56
N SER A 31 10.64 5.69 5.29
CA SER A 31 10.68 7.04 4.72
C SER A 31 11.19 8.05 5.74
N THR A 32 11.81 9.12 5.27
CA THR A 32 12.27 10.24 6.10
C THR A 32 11.27 11.40 6.12
N VAL A 33 10.25 11.37 5.25
CA VAL A 33 9.31 12.49 5.03
C VAL A 33 7.84 12.10 5.15
N ALA A 34 7.53 10.79 5.19
CA ALA A 34 6.15 10.33 5.27
C ALA A 34 5.53 10.61 6.65
N ARG A 35 4.21 10.80 6.66
CA ARG A 35 3.41 10.96 7.87
C ARG A 35 2.46 9.77 8.00
N PRO A 36 2.46 9.03 9.11
CA PRO A 36 1.60 7.86 9.27
C PRO A 36 0.11 8.19 9.30
N GLU A 37 -0.25 9.40 9.73
CA GLU A 37 -1.65 9.82 9.93
C GLU A 37 -2.35 10.22 8.64
N ASP A 38 -1.58 10.49 7.58
CA ASP A 38 -2.12 10.95 6.30
C ASP A 38 -2.72 9.76 5.54
N THR A 39 -4.04 9.78 5.34
CA THR A 39 -4.77 8.82 4.51
C THR A 39 -5.46 9.50 3.32
N VAL A 40 -5.72 8.71 2.28
CA VAL A 40 -6.43 9.12 1.08
C VAL A 40 -7.46 8.06 0.70
N GLU A 41 -8.65 8.51 0.30
CA GLU A 41 -9.69 7.63 -0.22
C GLU A 41 -9.38 7.23 -1.66
N ARG A 42 -9.30 5.92 -1.90
CA ARG A 42 -9.08 5.37 -3.23
C ARG A 42 -10.11 4.31 -3.58
N GLU A 43 -10.67 4.43 -4.77
CA GLU A 43 -11.47 3.36 -5.35
C GLU A 43 -10.55 2.18 -5.69
N ARG A 44 -10.83 1.01 -5.11
CA ARG A 44 -10.11 -0.23 -5.42
C ARG A 44 -11.06 -1.30 -5.91
N LYS A 45 -10.54 -2.18 -6.76
CA LYS A 45 -11.27 -3.36 -7.25
C LYS A 45 -11.04 -4.54 -6.32
N ARG A 46 -12.09 -5.32 -6.06
CA ARG A 46 -12.01 -6.52 -5.25
C ARG A 46 -11.07 -7.52 -5.94
N PRO A 47 -10.04 -8.05 -5.26
CA PRO A 47 -9.13 -9.01 -5.85
C PRO A 47 -9.83 -10.32 -6.25
N ALA A 48 -9.29 -10.98 -7.27
CA ALA A 48 -9.75 -12.28 -7.72
C ALA A 48 -9.64 -13.33 -6.60
N LYS A 49 -10.52 -14.34 -6.60
CA LYS A 49 -10.48 -15.43 -5.60
C LYS A 49 -9.16 -16.23 -5.65
N THR A 50 -8.56 -16.31 -6.83
CA THR A 50 -7.28 -17.01 -7.10
C THR A 50 -6.06 -16.18 -6.73
N SER A 51 -6.23 -14.89 -6.38
CA SER A 51 -5.11 -14.04 -6.01
C SER A 51 -4.55 -14.46 -4.64
N THR A 52 -3.23 -14.49 -4.56
CA THR A 52 -2.48 -14.85 -3.36
C THR A 52 -2.92 -13.99 -2.18
N ASN A 53 -3.31 -14.64 -1.07
CA ASN A 53 -3.75 -13.98 0.16
C ASN A 53 -4.99 -13.08 0.05
N ALA A 54 -5.80 -13.26 -1.00
CA ALA A 54 -7.04 -12.50 -1.19
C ALA A 54 -8.10 -12.74 -0.11
N LYS A 55 -8.00 -13.82 0.70
CA LYS A 55 -8.98 -14.16 1.75
C LYS A 55 -9.30 -12.96 2.65
N TYR A 56 -8.27 -12.30 3.19
CA TYR A 56 -8.46 -11.20 4.14
C TYR A 56 -8.91 -9.91 3.47
N THR A 57 -8.30 -9.55 2.33
CA THR A 57 -8.68 -8.35 1.60
C THR A 57 -10.12 -8.45 1.10
N ARG A 58 -10.57 -9.61 0.60
CA ARG A 58 -11.94 -9.79 0.09
C ARG A 58 -13.01 -9.62 1.18
N LEU A 59 -12.71 -9.91 2.45
CA LEU A 59 -13.66 -9.69 3.55
C LEU A 59 -14.03 -8.20 3.67
N VAL A 60 -13.07 -7.30 3.44
CA VAL A 60 -13.28 -5.84 3.47
C VAL A 60 -14.23 -5.38 2.38
N PHE A 61 -14.21 -6.05 1.23
CA PHE A 61 -15.10 -5.75 0.11
C PHE A 61 -16.50 -6.35 0.28
N GLY A 62 -16.63 -7.45 1.03
CA GLY A 62 -17.87 -8.23 1.07
C GLY A 62 -18.30 -8.63 -0.34
N ASP A 63 -19.54 -8.29 -0.69
CA ASP A 63 -20.12 -8.59 -2.00
C ASP A 63 -19.78 -7.55 -3.08
N LEU A 64 -19.23 -6.39 -2.69
CA LEU A 64 -18.91 -5.32 -3.63
C LEU A 64 -17.74 -5.70 -4.54
N ALA A 65 -17.91 -5.47 -5.85
CA ALA A 65 -16.83 -5.65 -6.83
C ALA A 65 -15.80 -4.52 -6.77
N VAL A 66 -16.22 -3.34 -6.31
CA VAL A 66 -15.43 -2.11 -6.20
C VAL A 66 -15.80 -1.43 -4.88
N LYS A 67 -14.82 -0.90 -4.16
CA LYS A 67 -15.04 -0.21 -2.89
C LYS A 67 -14.05 0.94 -2.73
N VAL A 68 -14.53 2.06 -2.23
CA VAL A 68 -13.68 3.19 -1.80
C VAL A 68 -13.09 2.84 -0.44
N LEU A 69 -11.77 2.92 -0.34
CA LEU A 69 -11.01 2.50 0.81
C LEU A 69 -10.00 3.59 1.20
N SER A 70 -9.95 3.90 2.49
CA SER A 70 -8.90 4.75 3.07
C SER A 70 -7.58 3.97 3.09
N ILE A 71 -6.56 4.49 2.42
CA ILE A 71 -5.21 3.94 2.43
C ILE A 71 -4.20 5.02 2.86
N PRO A 72 -3.03 4.64 3.42
CA PRO A 72 -2.02 5.63 3.76
C PRO A 72 -1.50 6.35 2.50
N VAL A 73 -1.31 7.67 2.58
CA VAL A 73 -0.87 8.50 1.45
C VAL A 73 0.46 8.04 0.88
N PHE A 74 1.40 7.61 1.72
CA PHE A 74 2.69 7.12 1.23
C PHE A 74 2.58 5.84 0.39
N ILE A 75 1.59 4.99 0.63
CA ILE A 75 1.31 3.81 -0.22
C ILE A 75 0.81 4.26 -1.59
N ASP A 76 -0.10 5.25 -1.59
CA ASP A 76 -0.64 5.82 -2.81
C ASP A 76 0.47 6.46 -3.66
N LEU A 77 1.30 7.31 -3.04
CA LEU A 77 2.45 7.93 -3.66
C LEU A 77 3.43 6.90 -4.22
N TYR A 78 3.77 5.86 -3.45
CA TYR A 78 4.62 4.77 -3.92
C TYR A 78 4.05 4.15 -5.21
N ASN A 79 2.78 3.76 -5.21
CA ASN A 79 2.16 3.14 -6.39
C ASN A 79 2.12 4.07 -7.61
N HIS A 80 1.99 5.38 -7.42
CA HIS A 80 1.96 6.35 -8.51
C HIS A 80 3.35 6.66 -9.09
N PHE A 81 4.39 6.70 -8.25
CA PHE A 81 5.71 7.22 -8.64
C PHE A 81 6.82 6.17 -8.80
N MET A 82 6.67 4.95 -8.27
CA MET A 82 7.74 3.96 -8.27
C MET A 82 8.13 3.40 -9.64
N ASN A 83 7.22 3.45 -10.61
CA ASN A 83 7.47 2.87 -11.93
C ASN A 83 8.30 3.79 -12.84
N GLY A 84 8.97 4.82 -12.32
CA GLY A 84 9.75 5.77 -13.13
C GLY A 84 10.92 5.11 -13.85
N VAL A 85 11.69 4.29 -13.15
CA VAL A 85 12.85 3.57 -13.71
C VAL A 85 12.41 2.46 -14.66
N ASP A 86 11.45 1.62 -14.24
CA ASP A 86 10.91 0.54 -15.09
C ASP A 86 10.29 1.06 -16.40
N ARG A 87 9.61 2.21 -16.36
CA ARG A 87 9.07 2.84 -17.58
C ARG A 87 10.17 3.28 -18.54
N PHE A 88 11.29 3.81 -18.02
CA PHE A 88 12.43 4.19 -18.84
C PHE A 88 13.13 2.96 -19.44
N ASP A 89 13.36 1.92 -18.63
CA ASP A 89 13.97 0.67 -19.08
C ASP A 89 13.12 -0.01 -20.18
N GLN A 90 11.80 -0.09 -19.99
CA GLN A 90 10.87 -0.60 -21.00
C GLN A 90 10.92 0.18 -22.32
N SER A 91 11.17 1.50 -22.27
CA SER A 91 11.32 2.33 -23.47
C SER A 91 12.67 2.14 -24.19
N THR A 92 13.67 1.59 -23.50
CA THR A 92 15.01 1.34 -24.04
C THR A 92 15.16 -0.11 -24.54
N SER A 93 14.26 -1.01 -24.14
CA SER A 93 14.24 -2.42 -24.53
C SER A 93 13.51 -2.71 -25.85
N TYR A 94 12.97 -1.70 -26.53
CA TYR A 94 12.35 -1.79 -27.85
C TYR A 94 13.27 -1.19 -28.93
#